data_AF-A0A5D6V450-F1
#
_entry.id   AF-A0A5D6V450-F1
#
_cell.length_a   1.000
_cell.length_b   1.000
_cell.length_c   1.000
_cell.angle_alpha   90.00
_cell.angle_beta   90.00
_cell.angle_gamma   90.00
#
_symmetry.space_group_name_H-M   'P 1'
#
loop_
_entity.id
_entity.type
_entity.pdbx_description
1 polymer ?
#
loop_
_entity_poly.entity_id
_entity_poly.type
_entity_poly.pdbx_seq_one_letter_code
_entity_poly.pdbx_strand_id
1 'polypeptide(L)'
;MDESRKILFRELLYWGMADIKLATASQGLSLNPWKIRQRRQRMRFVYEVAQWLHNLALFSALDFERFDEERFWLDYRQFQRKYPSEKYPAMFNQTVEELLAKQ
;
A
#
# COMPACT_ATOMS: atom_id res chain seq x y z
N MET A 1 10.50 2.49 18.00
CA MET A 1 10.99 2.43 16.60
C MET A 1 12.04 3.51 16.40
N ASP A 2 13.14 3.23 15.71
CA ASP A 2 14.16 4.25 15.38
C ASP A 2 13.70 5.19 14.25
N GLU A 3 14.33 6.36 14.16
CA GLU A 3 13.96 7.39 13.17
C GLU A 3 14.12 6.93 11.72
N SER A 4 15.13 6.11 11.41
CA SER A 4 15.33 5.62 10.04
C SER A 4 14.17 4.74 9.58
N ARG A 5 13.63 3.90 10.47
CA ARG A 5 12.45 3.07 10.20
C ARG A 5 11.19 3.91 10.08
N LYS A 6 10.99 4.90 10.96
CA LYS A 6 9.85 5.82 10.88
C LYS A 6 9.80 6.55 9.53
N ILE A 7 10.96 6.97 9.02
CA ILE A 7 11.09 7.59 7.69
C ILE A 7 10.63 6.62 6.60
N LEU A 8 11.15 5.39 6.58
CA LEU A 8 10.76 4.40 5.58
C LEU A 8 9.27 4.06 5.62
N PHE A 9 8.67 3.99 6.81
CA PHE A 9 7.22 3.79 6.93
C PHE A 9 6.41 4.98 6.38
N ARG A 10 6.89 6.22 6.56
CA ARG A 10 6.29 7.41 5.94
C ARG A 10 6.44 7.40 4.42
N GLU A 11 7.58 6.96 3.91
CA GLU A 11 7.81 6.78 2.47
C GLU A 11 6.90 5.71 1.88
N LEU A 12 6.74 4.58 2.57
CA LEU A 12 5.81 3.52 2.17
C LEU A 12 4.38 4.04 2.02
N LEU A 13 3.93 4.82 3.01
CA LEU A 13 2.64 5.49 2.99
C LEU A 13 2.52 6.44 1.80
N TYR A 14 3.55 7.26 1.54
CA TYR A 14 3.58 8.17 0.40
C TYR A 14 3.42 7.44 -0.93
N TRP A 15 4.17 6.35 -1.15
CA TRP A 15 4.06 5.56 -2.38
C TRP A 15 2.69 4.92 -2.55
N GLY A 16 2.11 4.41 -1.46
CA GLY A 16 0.75 3.89 -1.48
C GLY A 16 -0.29 4.94 -1.88
N MET A 17 -0.19 6.15 -1.31
CA MET A 17 -1.08 7.26 -1.66
C MET A 17 -0.90 7.73 -3.12
N ALA A 18 0.34 7.74 -3.62
CA ALA A 18 0.62 8.04 -5.02
C ALA A 18 -0.05 7.04 -5.96
N ASP A 19 0.00 5.74 -5.64
CA ASP A 19 -0.64 4.70 -6.44
C ASP A 19 -2.18 4.82 -6.43
N ILE A 20 -2.77 5.10 -5.26
CA ILE A 20 -4.21 5.36 -5.13
C ILE A 20 -4.63 6.56 -6.00
N LYS A 21 -3.85 7.64 -5.97
CA LYS A 21 -4.10 8.84 -6.78
C LYS A 21 -4.03 8.54 -8.29
N LEU A 22 -3.04 7.79 -8.73
CA LEU A 22 -2.91 7.42 -10.15
C LEU A 22 -4.04 6.51 -10.62
N ALA A 23 -4.44 5.53 -9.80
CA ALA A 23 -5.54 4.64 -10.13
C ALA A 23 -6.88 5.38 -10.25
N THR A 24 -7.10 6.40 -9.42
CA THR A 24 -8.33 7.21 -9.44
C THR A 24 -8.35 8.27 -10.53
N ALA A 25 -7.19 8.74 -11.03
CA ALA A 25 -7.12 9.74 -12.10
C ALA A 25 -7.52 9.22 -13.50
N SER A 26 -7.40 7.91 -13.75
CA SER A 26 -7.53 7.31 -15.09
C SER A 26 -8.98 6.95 -15.54
N GLN A 27 -9.99 7.69 -15.08
CA GLN A 27 -11.40 7.33 -15.31
C GLN A 27 -12.01 7.88 -16.62
N GLY A 28 -11.55 7.38 -17.77
CA GLY A 28 -12.30 7.58 -19.03
C GLY A 28 -13.42 6.55 -19.18
N LEU A 29 -14.66 6.93 -19.52
CA LEU A 29 -15.76 5.96 -19.74
C LEU A 29 -15.44 5.01 -20.90
N SER A 30 -15.26 3.72 -20.60
CA SER A 30 -15.06 2.67 -21.61
C SER A 30 -16.24 1.70 -21.55
N LEU A 31 -16.86 1.44 -22.70
CA LEU A 31 -17.95 0.46 -22.82
C LEU A 31 -17.45 -0.99 -23.02
N ASN A 32 -16.14 -1.20 -23.21
CA ASN A 32 -15.58 -2.54 -23.37
C ASN A 32 -15.64 -3.33 -22.03
N PRO A 33 -16.33 -4.49 -21.97
CA PRO A 33 -16.53 -5.24 -20.73
C PRO A 33 -15.22 -5.77 -20.12
N TRP A 34 -14.21 -6.10 -20.93
CA TRP A 34 -12.90 -6.53 -20.46
C TRP A 34 -12.17 -5.40 -19.72
N LYS A 35 -12.21 -4.19 -20.28
CA LYS A 35 -11.63 -2.99 -19.65
C LYS A 35 -12.38 -2.63 -18.36
N ILE A 36 -13.71 -2.81 -18.32
CA ILE A 36 -14.51 -2.60 -17.10
C ILE A 36 -14.12 -3.61 -16.02
N ARG A 37 -13.98 -4.90 -16.37
CA ARG A 37 -13.58 -5.94 -15.42
C ARG A 37 -12.18 -5.69 -14.85
N GLN A 38 -11.20 -5.37 -15.69
CA GLN A 38 -9.84 -5.03 -15.27
C GLN A 38 -9.83 -3.82 -14.33
N ARG A 39 -10.59 -2.77 -14.66
CA ARG A 39 -10.73 -1.60 -13.78
C ARG A 39 -11.36 -1.93 -12.44
N ARG A 40 -12.41 -2.75 -12.41
CA ARG A 40 -13.02 -3.20 -11.15
C ARG A 40 -12.03 -3.98 -10.29
N GLN A 41 -11.22 -4.85 -10.90
CA GLN A 41 -10.16 -5.58 -10.19
C GLN A 41 -9.11 -4.60 -9.62
N ARG A 42 -8.63 -3.66 -10.45
CA ARG A 42 -7.68 -2.64 -10.02
C ARG A 42 -8.23 -1.76 -8.88
N MET A 43 -9.48 -1.32 -8.97
CA MET A 43 -10.11 -0.52 -7.90
C MET A 43 -10.26 -1.31 -6.60
N ARG A 44 -10.55 -2.61 -6.66
CA ARG A 44 -10.57 -3.47 -5.46
C ARG A 44 -9.18 -3.59 -4.85
N PHE A 45 -8.14 -3.80 -5.66
CA PHE A 45 -6.76 -3.83 -5.19
C PHE A 45 -6.40 -2.53 -4.46
N VAL A 46 -6.65 -1.38 -5.11
CA VAL A 46 -6.35 -0.05 -4.55
C VAL A 46 -7.12 0.23 -3.26
N TYR A 47 -8.39 -0.19 -3.19
CA TYR A 47 -9.18 -0.09 -1.96
C TYR A 47 -8.54 -0.88 -0.81
N GLU A 48 -8.08 -2.10 -1.07
CA GLU A 48 -7.48 -2.96 -0.05
C GLU A 48 -6.10 -2.44 0.39
N VAL A 49 -5.32 -1.86 -0.54
CA VAL A 49 -4.08 -1.13 -0.21
C VAL A 49 -4.40 0.04 0.73
N ALA A 50 -5.43 0.83 0.42
CA ALA A 50 -5.84 1.95 1.26
C ALA A 50 -6.28 1.48 2.66
N GLN A 51 -7.00 0.37 2.77
CA GLN A 51 -7.38 -0.22 4.06
C GLN A 51 -6.17 -0.66 4.88
N TRP A 52 -5.22 -1.35 4.25
CA TRP A 52 -3.99 -1.77 4.94
C TRP A 52 -3.14 -0.57 5.41
N LEU A 53 -2.99 0.46 4.57
CA LEU A 53 -2.21 1.66 4.90
C LEU A 53 -2.94 2.63 5.84
N HIS A 54 -4.23 2.43 6.12
CA HIS A 54 -5.01 3.33 6.96
C HIS A 54 -4.44 3.42 8.39
N ASN A 55 -4.15 2.28 9.02
CA ASN A 55 -3.56 2.26 10.35
C ASN A 55 -2.16 2.89 10.35
N LEU A 56 -1.38 2.64 9.30
CA LEU A 56 -0.07 3.25 9.12
C LEU A 56 -0.15 4.77 9.06
N ALA A 57 -1.15 5.33 8.37
CA ALA A 57 -1.37 6.77 8.31
C ALA A 57 -1.68 7.38 9.68
N LEU A 58 -2.54 6.73 10.47
CA LEU A 58 -2.84 7.16 11.84
C LEU A 58 -1.57 7.19 12.69
N PHE A 59 -0.83 6.09 12.73
CA PHE A 59 0.36 5.99 13.56
C PHE A 59 1.49 6.89 13.06
N SER A 60 1.57 7.17 11.76
CA SER A 60 2.52 8.15 11.21
C SER A 60 2.33 9.55 11.81
N ALA A 61 1.08 9.98 11.99
CA ALA A 61 0.72 11.26 12.59
C ALA A 61 0.99 11.31 14.11
N LEU A 62 1.04 10.15 14.77
CA LEU A 62 1.37 9.98 16.18
C LEU A 62 2.84 9.61 16.41
N ASP A 63 3.70 9.86 15.41
CA ASP A 63 5.13 9.52 15.46
C ASP A 63 5.42 8.03 15.81
N PHE A 64 4.53 7.16 15.35
CA PHE A 64 4.53 5.71 15.55
C PHE A 64 4.40 5.28 17.02
N GLU A 65 3.86 6.14 17.89
CA GLU A 65 3.55 5.78 19.27
C GLU A 65 2.56 4.59 19.29
N ARG A 66 2.94 3.50 19.97
CA ARG A 66 2.16 2.24 20.07
C ARG A 66 1.87 1.55 18.72
N PHE A 67 2.62 1.87 17.67
CA PHE A 67 2.51 1.17 16.39
C PHE A 67 2.92 -0.30 16.55
N ASP A 68 1.98 -1.21 16.28
CA ASP A 68 2.23 -2.65 16.27
C ASP A 68 2.73 -3.07 14.89
N GLU A 69 4.05 -3.10 14.77
CA GLU A 69 4.72 -3.44 13.53
C GLU A 69 4.52 -4.93 13.15
N GLU A 70 4.49 -5.84 14.12
CA GLU A 70 4.27 -7.26 13.84
C GLU A 70 2.89 -7.48 13.22
N ARG A 71 1.87 -6.82 13.77
CA ARG A 71 0.52 -6.85 13.22
C ARG A 71 0.47 -6.25 11.83
N PHE A 72 1.14 -5.12 11.61
CA PHE A 72 1.22 -4.48 10.29
C PHE A 72 1.77 -5.44 9.23
N TRP A 73 2.85 -6.15 9.53
CA TRP A 73 3.45 -7.11 8.59
C TRP A 73 2.62 -8.39 8.44
N LEU A 74 1.90 -8.80 9.47
CA LEU A 74 0.94 -9.90 9.35
C LEU A 74 -0.17 -9.55 8.35
N ASP A 75 -0.72 -8.34 8.44
CA ASP A 75 -1.75 -7.86 7.52
C ASP A 75 -1.17 -7.71 6.09
N TYR A 76 0.08 -7.23 5.95
CA TYR A 76 0.77 -7.19 4.65
C TYR A 76 0.93 -8.59 4.01
N ARG A 77 1.34 -9.60 4.79
CA ARG A 77 1.46 -10.98 4.29
C ARG A 77 0.12 -11.55 3.85
N GLN A 78 -0.96 -11.23 4.57
CA GLN A 78 -2.32 -11.63 4.16
C GLN A 78 -2.71 -10.94 2.86
N PHE A 79 -2.40 -9.65 2.72
CA PHE A 79 -2.62 -8.91 1.49
C PHE A 79 -1.86 -9.54 0.30
N GLN A 80 -0.57 -9.85 0.45
CA GLN A 80 0.23 -10.47 -0.62
C GLN A 80 -0.34 -11.80 -1.09
N ARG A 81 -0.87 -12.63 -0.17
CA ARG A 81 -1.54 -13.89 -0.51
C ARG A 81 -2.81 -13.67 -1.32
N LYS A 82 -3.55 -12.58 -1.06
CA LYS A 82 -4.78 -12.22 -1.77
C LYS A 82 -4.50 -11.63 -3.16
N TYR A 83 -3.35 -10.99 -3.34
CA TYR A 83 -2.95 -10.32 -4.59
C TYR A 83 -1.54 -10.73 -5.07
N PRO A 84 -1.31 -12.01 -5.39
CA PRO A 84 0.03 -12.51 -5.71
C PRO A 84 0.58 -12.02 -7.07
N SER A 85 -0.28 -11.53 -7.96
CA SER A 85 0.06 -11.15 -9.34
C SER A 85 -0.04 -9.65 -9.62
N GLU A 86 -0.56 -8.85 -8.67
CA GLU A 86 -0.57 -7.39 -8.81
C GLU A 86 0.80 -6.85 -8.43
N LYS A 87 1.39 -6.07 -9.34
CA LYS A 87 2.68 -5.44 -9.12
C LYS A 87 2.44 -4.09 -8.49
N TYR A 88 2.90 -3.92 -7.25
CA TYR A 88 3.11 -2.59 -6.71
C TYR A 88 4.10 -1.80 -7.59
N PRO A 89 4.06 -0.46 -7.56
CA PRO A 89 5.13 0.36 -8.13
C PRO A 89 6.50 -0.07 -7.58
N ALA A 90 7.54 -0.01 -8.40
CA ALA A 90 8.88 -0.47 -8.01
C ALA A 90 9.37 0.16 -6.70
N MET A 91 9.13 1.46 -6.51
CA MET A 91 9.49 2.19 -5.30
C MET A 91 8.78 1.66 -4.05
N PHE A 92 7.53 1.21 -4.18
CA PHE A 92 6.78 0.63 -3.07
C PHE A 92 7.42 -0.68 -2.61
N ASN A 93 7.79 -1.56 -3.55
CA ASN A 93 8.45 -2.82 -3.23
C ASN A 93 9.83 -2.58 -2.62
N GLN A 94 10.60 -1.65 -3.18
CA GLN A 94 11.92 -1.31 -2.66
C GLN A 94 11.83 -0.84 -1.19
N THR A 95 10.91 0.08 -0.86
CA THR A 95 10.72 0.53 0.53
C THR A 95 10.31 -0.62 1.45
N VAL A 96 9.49 -1.56 0.99
CA VAL A 96 9.16 -2.76 1.77
C VAL A 96 10.39 -3.65 2.01
N GLU A 97 11.20 -3.88 0.98
CA GLU A 97 12.43 -4.68 1.11
C GLU A 97 13.42 -4.05 2.09
N GLU A 98 13.59 -2.73 2.02
CA GLU A 98 14.44 -1.97 2.95
C GLU A 98 13.93 -2.02 4.39
N LEU A 99 12.61 -1.97 4.60
CA LEU A 99 11.99 -2.13 5.91
C LEU A 99 12.22 -3.54 6.48
N LEU A 100 12.07 -4.58 5.65
CA LEU A 100 12.27 -5.97 6.04
C LEU A 100 13.74 -6.27 6.36
N ALA A 101 14.69 -5.62 5.67
CA ALA A 101 16.12 -5.74 5.94
C ALA A 101 16.54 -5.10 7.28
N LYS A 102 15.68 -4.26 7.87
CA LYS A 102 15.91 -3.54 9.14
C LYS A 102 15.14 -4.13 10.33
N GLN A 103 14.46 -5.26 10.17
CA GLN A 103 13.84 -6.02 11.26
C GLN A 103 14.86 -6.87 12.00
#